data_AF-A0A7J2MWQ6-F1
#
_entry.id   AF-A0A7J2MWQ6-F1
#
_cell.length_a   1.000
_cell.length_b   1.000
_cell.length_c   1.000
_cell.angle_alpha   90.00
_cell.angle_beta   90.00
_cell.angle_gamma   90.00
#
_symmetry.space_group_name_H-M   'P 1'
#
loop_
_entity.id
_entity.type
_entity.pdbx_description
1 polymer ?
#
loop_
_entity_poly.entity_id
_entity_poly.type
_entity_poly.pdbx_seq_one_letter_code
_entity_poly.pdbx_strand_id
1 'polypeptide(L)'
;MSSKKQVKRKARDDLKKRIEELEEALRYNEAMLEEIYEMQESMFPIFADLVKLISRLYKEMKIEDEELKGCINRLKETFMDENENLLRKYLKDDDDFTIAYT
;
A
#
# COMPACT_ATOMS: atom_id res chain seq x y z
N MET A 1 -37.91 -43.94 12.16
CA MET A 1 -37.86 -42.61 11.48
C MET A 1 -37.30 -42.81 10.06
N SER A 2 -37.84 -42.14 9.03
CA SER A 2 -37.52 -42.42 7.62
C SER A 2 -36.10 -41.97 7.21
N SER A 3 -35.31 -42.89 6.64
CA SER A 3 -33.92 -42.72 6.19
C SER A 3 -33.67 -41.45 5.36
N LYS A 4 -34.65 -41.03 4.53
CA LYS A 4 -34.56 -39.79 3.73
C LYS A 4 -34.46 -38.51 4.57
N LYS A 5 -35.07 -38.45 5.77
CA LYS A 5 -34.96 -37.28 6.67
C LYS A 5 -33.57 -37.18 7.30
N GLN A 6 -32.92 -38.32 7.55
CA GLN A 6 -31.59 -38.36 8.14
C GLN A 6 -30.50 -37.88 7.16
N VAL A 7 -30.59 -38.30 5.89
CA VAL A 7 -29.67 -37.87 4.82
C VAL A 7 -29.75 -36.36 4.56
N LYS A 8 -30.96 -35.80 4.48
CA LYS A 8 -31.15 -34.35 4.29
C LYS A 8 -30.60 -33.52 5.45
N ARG A 9 -30.71 -34.02 6.68
CA ARG A 9 -30.17 -33.35 7.87
C ARG A 9 -28.64 -33.34 7.85
N LYS A 10 -28.03 -34.50 7.56
CA LYS A 10 -26.58 -34.61 7.42
C LYS A 10 -26.01 -33.68 6.33
N ALA A 11 -26.64 -33.63 5.16
CA ALA A 11 -26.20 -32.74 4.09
C ALA A 11 -26.30 -31.24 4.46
N ARG A 12 -27.31 -30.87 5.26
CA ARG A 12 -27.44 -29.50 5.77
C ARG A 12 -26.35 -29.17 6.80
N ASP A 13 -26.05 -30.11 7.69
CA ASP A 13 -25.02 -29.94 8.71
C ASP A 13 -23.62 -29.85 8.07
N ASP A 14 -23.34 -30.68 7.06
CA ASP A 14 -22.10 -30.63 6.28
C ASP A 14 -21.96 -29.30 5.51
N LEU A 15 -23.05 -28.78 4.95
CA LEU A 15 -23.07 -27.49 4.27
C LEU A 15 -22.82 -26.34 5.25
N LYS A 16 -23.43 -26.37 6.44
CA LYS A 16 -23.23 -25.36 7.48
C LYS A 16 -21.77 -25.32 7.92
N LYS A 17 -21.17 -26.50 8.13
CA LYS A 17 -19.76 -26.61 8.49
C LYS A 17 -18.84 -26.02 7.42
N ARG A 18 -19.10 -26.29 6.13
CA ARG A 18 -18.33 -25.70 5.03
C ARG A 18 -18.46 -24.18 4.96
N ILE A 19 -19.65 -23.65 5.26
CA ILE A 19 -19.85 -22.19 5.33
C ILE A 19 -19.03 -21.59 6.46
N GLU A 20 -19.05 -22.21 7.65
CA GLU A 20 -18.26 -21.76 8.80
C GLU A 20 -16.75 -21.79 8.51
N GLU A 21 -16.26 -22.86 7.86
CA GLU A 21 -14.85 -22.97 7.41
C GLU A 21 -14.48 -21.87 6.40
N LEU A 22 -15.38 -21.52 5.48
CA LEU A 22 -15.15 -20.42 4.52
C LEU A 22 -15.18 -19.04 5.18
N GLU A 23 -16.07 -18.81 6.15
CA GLU A 23 -16.14 -17.56 6.90
C GLU A 23 -14.90 -17.35 7.79
N GLU A 24 -14.34 -18.41 8.34
CA GLU A 24 -13.07 -18.35 9.07
C GLU A 24 -11.89 -18.03 8.14
N ALA A 25 -11.82 -18.69 6.98
CA ALA A 25 -10.80 -18.41 5.97
C ALA A 25 -10.87 -16.97 5.43
N LEU A 26 -12.09 -16.45 5.21
CA LEU A 26 -12.29 -15.07 4.77
C LEU A 26 -11.77 -14.08 5.82
N ARG A 27 -12.15 -14.25 7.10
CA ARG A 27 -11.68 -13.37 8.18
C ARG A 27 -10.17 -13.38 8.34
N TYR A 28 -9.55 -14.55 8.21
CA TYR A 28 -8.08 -14.65 8.23
C TYR A 28 -7.45 -13.87 7.06
N ASN A 29 -7.99 -14.04 5.85
CA ASN A 29 -7.49 -13.32 4.68
C ASN A 29 -7.70 -11.80 4.78
N GLU A 30 -8.82 -11.35 5.36
CA GLU A 30 -9.07 -9.93 5.63
C GLU A 30 -8.02 -9.35 6.57
N ALA A 31 -7.75 -10.01 7.70
CA ALA A 31 -6.73 -9.56 8.65
C ALA A 31 -5.32 -9.52 8.01
N MET A 32 -4.98 -10.55 7.22
CA MET A 32 -3.69 -10.59 6.52
C MET A 32 -3.58 -9.46 5.47
N LEU A 33 -4.68 -9.15 4.76
CA LEU A 33 -4.68 -8.04 3.81
C LEU A 33 -4.50 -6.70 4.52
N GLU A 34 -5.16 -6.51 5.66
CA GLU A 34 -5.00 -5.31 6.50
C GLU A 34 -3.54 -5.13 6.93
N GLU A 35 -2.90 -6.18 7.45
CA GLU A 35 -1.47 -6.15 7.80
C GLU A 35 -0.57 -5.81 6.60
N ILE A 36 -0.87 -6.35 5.41
CA ILE A 36 -0.13 -6.03 4.17
C ILE A 36 -0.30 -4.55 3.83
N TYR A 37 -1.52 -4.01 3.93
CA TYR A 37 -1.78 -2.60 3.65
C TYR A 37 -1.07 -1.69 4.66
N GLU A 38 -1.11 -2.00 5.95
CA GLU A 38 -0.38 -1.25 6.97
C GLU A 38 1.14 -1.29 6.73
N MET A 39 1.67 -2.45 6.37
CA MET A 39 3.09 -2.59 6.02
C MET A 39 3.43 -1.76 4.78
N GLN A 40 2.63 -1.80 3.73
CA GLN A 40 2.82 -0.96 2.54
C GLN A 40 2.79 0.52 2.91
N GLU A 41 1.83 0.96 3.72
CA GLU A 41 1.71 2.33 4.20
C GLU A 41 2.96 2.76 4.98
N SER A 42 3.50 1.89 5.83
CA SER A 42 4.73 2.14 6.59
C SER A 42 5.99 2.24 5.72
N MET A 43 5.99 1.65 4.52
CA MET A 43 7.14 1.70 3.60
C MET A 43 7.18 3.00 2.78
N PHE A 44 6.05 3.70 2.60
CA PHE A 44 6.00 4.94 1.80
C PHE A 44 7.00 6.00 2.26
N PRO A 45 7.15 6.32 3.57
CA PRO A 45 8.15 7.27 4.03
C PRO A 45 9.59 6.88 3.65
N ILE A 46 9.92 5.58 3.75
CA ILE A 46 11.24 5.05 3.37
C ILE A 46 11.50 5.26 1.88
N PHE A 47 10.51 4.96 1.03
CA PHE A 47 10.60 5.21 -0.41
C PHE A 47 10.76 6.69 -0.73
N ALA A 48 10.00 7.56 -0.06
CA ALA A 48 10.10 9.00 -0.26
C ALA A 48 11.50 9.53 0.11
N ASP A 49 12.06 9.08 1.23
CA ASP A 49 13.41 9.47 1.65
C ASP A 49 14.49 8.97 0.70
N LEU A 50 14.33 7.76 0.14
CA LEU A 50 15.21 7.25 -0.91
C LEU A 50 15.17 8.14 -2.17
N VAL A 51 13.99 8.53 -2.63
CA VAL A 51 13.85 9.44 -3.79
C VAL A 51 14.50 10.79 -3.50
N LYS A 52 14.34 11.34 -2.29
CA LYS A 52 15.01 12.58 -1.87
C LYS A 52 16.54 12.45 -1.90
N LEU A 53 17.08 11.37 -1.32
CA LEU A 53 18.52 11.12 -1.27
C LEU A 53 19.10 10.99 -2.68
N ILE A 54 18.45 10.20 -3.54
CA ILE A 54 18.82 10.03 -4.94
C ILE A 54 18.84 11.40 -5.63
N SER A 55 17.77 12.20 -5.48
CA SER A 55 17.70 13.53 -6.08
C SER A 55 18.81 14.47 -5.59
N ARG A 56 19.22 14.39 -4.31
CA ARG A 56 20.34 15.19 -3.76
C ARG A 56 21.68 14.76 -4.36
N LEU A 57 21.96 13.46 -4.40
CA LEU A 57 23.19 12.92 -4.98
C LEU A 57 23.38 13.36 -6.44
N TYR A 58 22.33 13.28 -7.24
CA TYR A 58 22.41 13.70 -8.64
C TYR A 58 22.67 15.20 -8.82
N LYS A 59 22.06 16.05 -7.97
CA LYS A 59 22.36 17.49 -7.95
C LYS A 59 23.82 17.76 -7.60
N GLU A 60 24.36 17.08 -6.58
CA GLU A 60 25.75 17.24 -6.14
C GLU A 60 26.74 16.77 -7.21
N MET A 61 26.44 15.67 -7.91
CA MET A 61 27.28 15.12 -8.96
C MET A 61 27.19 15.87 -10.30
N LYS A 62 26.31 16.88 -10.42
CA LYS A 62 26.04 17.62 -11.67
C LYS A 62 25.74 16.71 -12.87
N ILE A 63 25.05 15.60 -12.63
CA ILE A 63 24.66 14.67 -13.68
C ILE A 63 23.43 15.25 -14.40
N GLU A 64 23.63 15.66 -15.65
CA GLU A 64 22.56 16.07 -16.56
C GLU A 64 22.12 14.88 -17.42
N ASP A 65 21.43 13.93 -16.80
CA ASP A 65 20.79 12.80 -17.49
C ASP A 65 19.30 13.09 -17.61
N GLU A 66 18.84 13.35 -18.83
CA GLU A 66 17.45 13.72 -19.14
C GLU A 66 16.46 12.54 -18.95
N GLU A 67 16.90 11.30 -19.20
CA GLU A 67 16.07 10.11 -19.00
C GLU A 67 15.82 9.88 -17.50
N LEU A 68 16.87 10.10 -16.70
CA LEU A 68 16.81 10.05 -15.26
C LEU A 68 16.04 11.22 -14.65
N LYS A 69 16.20 12.46 -15.16
CA LYS A 69 15.35 13.60 -14.75
C LYS A 69 13.88 13.29 -14.98
N GLY A 70 13.54 12.67 -16.12
CA GLY A 70 12.20 12.17 -16.40
C GLY A 70 11.76 11.12 -15.37
N CYS A 71 12.65 10.20 -14.98
CA CYS A 71 12.36 9.21 -13.96
C CYS A 71 12.10 9.85 -12.57
N ILE A 72 12.94 10.79 -12.14
CA ILE A 72 12.77 11.53 -10.88
C ILE A 72 11.49 12.37 -10.90
N ASN A 73 11.16 13.02 -12.02
CA ASN A 73 9.94 13.81 -12.13
C ASN A 73 8.69 12.92 -12.04
N ARG A 74 8.66 11.76 -12.71
CA ARG A 74 7.56 10.80 -12.57
C ARG A 74 7.42 10.30 -11.13
N LEU A 75 8.53 10.05 -10.44
CA LEU A 75 8.51 9.68 -9.02
C LEU A 75 7.95 10.82 -8.16
N LYS A 76 8.33 12.07 -8.43
CA LYS A 76 7.77 13.23 -7.74
C LYS A 76 6.28 13.40 -8.01
N GLU A 77 5.83 13.28 -9.25
CA GLU A 77 4.39 13.32 -9.58
C GLU A 77 3.62 12.17 -8.93
N THR A 78 4.22 10.98 -8.80
CA THR A 78 3.53 9.83 -8.21
C THR A 78 3.47 9.90 -6.68
N PHE A 79 4.49 10.47 -6.04
CA PHE A 79 4.64 10.42 -4.58
C PHE A 79 4.54 11.79 -3.90
N MET A 80 4.55 12.90 -4.64
CA MET A 80 4.64 14.27 -4.14
C MET A 80 3.64 15.25 -4.79
N ASP A 81 2.65 14.77 -5.57
CA ASP A 81 1.66 15.64 -6.21
C ASP A 81 0.91 16.50 -5.17
N GLU A 82 0.84 17.80 -5.42
CA GLU A 82 0.41 18.83 -4.46
C GLU A 82 -1.09 18.74 -4.10
N ASN A 83 -1.87 18.02 -4.93
CA ASN A 83 -3.32 17.84 -4.77
C ASN A 83 -3.72 16.63 -3.91
N GLU A 84 -2.87 15.60 -3.82
CA GLU A 84 -3.06 14.45 -2.92
C GLU A 84 -1.85 14.37 -1.98
N ASN A 85 -1.94 15.17 -0.93
CA ASN A 85 -0.90 15.41 0.06
C ASN A 85 -0.67 14.19 0.99
N LEU A 86 -0.42 13.01 0.42
CA LEU A 86 -0.03 11.78 1.11
C LEU A 86 1.19 12.04 1.99
N LEU A 87 2.21 12.74 1.47
CA LEU A 87 3.39 13.10 2.24
C LEU A 87 3.13 14.11 3.37
N ARG A 88 2.20 15.06 3.23
CA ARG A 88 1.83 15.97 4.34
C ARG A 88 1.19 15.24 5.52
N LYS A 89 0.48 14.13 5.27
CA LYS A 89 -0.06 13.28 6.34
C LYS A 89 1.07 12.65 7.18
N TYR A 90 2.23 12.40 6.57
CA TYR A 90 3.38 11.72 7.19
C TYR A 90 4.50 12.66 7.65
N LEU A 91 4.64 13.83 7.03
CA LEU A 91 5.65 14.84 7.33
C LEU A 91 4.96 16.03 7.99
N LYS A 92 4.84 16.00 9.32
CA LYS A 92 4.45 17.17 10.09
C LYS A 92 5.52 18.27 9.95
N ASP A 93 5.09 19.37 9.33
CA ASP A 93 5.41 20.77 9.65
C ASP A 93 6.83 21.37 9.54
N ASP A 94 7.90 20.71 9.05
CA ASP A 94 9.23 21.39 9.13
C ASP A 94 10.20 21.31 7.95
N ASP A 95 9.79 20.87 6.76
CA ASP A 95 10.66 20.97 5.56
C ASP A 95 10.09 22.00 4.57
N ASP A 96 10.61 23.22 4.67
CA ASP A 96 10.39 24.33 3.74
C ASP A 96 10.82 23.92 2.32
N PHE A 97 9.85 23.55 1.49
CA PHE A 97 10.02 23.12 0.09
C PHE A 97 10.17 24.29 -0.89
N THR A 98 10.55 25.49 -0.43
CA THR A 98 10.74 26.66 -1.30
C THR A 98 12.07 26.57 -2.05
N ILE A 99 12.15 25.74 -3.10
CA ILE A 99 13.23 25.83 -4.08
C ILE A 99 12.89 26.98 -5.03
N ALA A 100 13.50 28.14 -4.79
CA ALA A 100 13.43 29.29 -5.69
C ALA A 100 13.96 28.89 -7.08
N TYR A 101 13.14 29.06 -8.11
CA TYR A 101 13.56 29.02 -9.50
C TYR A 101 14.16 30.38 -9.88
N THR A 102 15.48 30.40 -10.13
CA THR A 102 16.18 31.38 -10.97
C THR A 102 17.24 30.66 -11.76
#